data_AF-A0A966W9Q9-F1
#
_entry.id   AF-A0A966W9Q9-F1
#
_cell.length_a   1.000
_cell.length_b   1.000
_cell.length_c   1.000
_cell.angle_alpha   90.00
_cell.angle_beta   90.00
_cell.angle_gamma   90.00
#
_symmetry.space_group_name_H-M   'P 1'
#
loop_
_entity.id
_entity.type
_entity.pdbx_description
1 polymer ?
#
loop_
_entity_poly.entity_id
_entity_poly.type
_entity_poly.pdbx_seq_one_letter_code
_entity_poly.pdbx_strand_id
1 'polypeptide(L)' 'MTEPNPAPQLVARTPLGSTIEAVGGDLYRVCDGSHHCRTVPGLWQAQELAHQAELMHRHPEQLP' A
#
# COMPACT_ATOMS: atom_id res chain seq x y z
N MET A 1 -16.07 -24.09 -5.52
CA MET A 1 -16.12 -23.38 -4.23
C MET A 1 -15.03 -22.34 -4.29
N THR A 2 -15.37 -21.08 -4.55
CA THR A 2 -14.39 -20.00 -4.59
C THR A 2 -14.26 -19.53 -3.15
N GLU A 3 -13.11 -19.80 -2.51
CA GLU A 3 -12.82 -19.22 -1.20
C GLU A 3 -12.97 -17.69 -1.28
N PRO A 4 -13.60 -17.02 -0.29
CA PRO A 4 -13.64 -15.57 -0.28
C PRO A 4 -12.19 -15.10 -0.19
N ASN A 5 -11.79 -14.27 -1.16
CA ASN A 5 -10.49 -13.61 -1.14
C ASN A 5 -10.31 -12.96 0.25
N PRO A 6 -9.32 -13.35 1.06
CA PRO A 6 -9.17 -12.81 2.40
C PRO A 6 -9.09 -11.29 2.32
N ALA A 7 -9.82 -10.61 3.21
CA ALA A 7 -9.77 -9.16 3.29
C ALA A 7 -8.30 -8.71 3.46
N PRO A 8 -7.88 -7.59 2.84
CA PRO A 8 -6.52 -7.08 2.95
C PRO A 8 -6.11 -6.96 4.44
N GLN A 9 -4.96 -7.51 4.79
CA GLN A 9 -4.45 -7.45 6.16
C GLN A 9 -3.58 -6.22 6.34
N LEU A 10 -3.92 -5.33 7.28
CA LEU A 10 -3.07 -4.18 7.60
C LEU A 10 -1.71 -4.64 8.12
N VAL A 11 -0.64 -4.18 7.46
CA VAL A 11 0.76 -4.45 7.82
C VAL A 11 1.35 -3.25 8.55
N ALA A 12 1.11 -2.04 8.03
CA ALA A 12 1.64 -0.81 8.61
C ALA A 12 0.71 0.38 8.35
N ARG A 13 0.79 1.37 9.25
CA ARG A 13 0.19 2.68 9.06
C ARG A 13 1.20 3.75 9.49
N THR A 14 1.41 4.74 8.64
CA THR A 14 2.30 5.87 8.95
C THR A 14 1.56 6.93 9.76
N PRO A 15 2.28 7.83 10.46
CA PRO A 15 1.66 8.97 11.14
C PRO A 15 0.93 9.94 10.20
N LEU A 16 1.33 10.02 8.92
CA LEU A 16 0.70 10.86 7.90
C LEU A 16 -0.55 10.20 7.26
N GLY A 17 -0.89 8.98 7.69
CA GLY A 17 -2.14 8.31 7.32
C GLY A 17 -2.02 7.32 6.17
N SER A 18 -0.84 7.13 5.59
CA SER A 18 -0.64 6.08 4.58
C SER A 18 -0.73 4.70 5.21
N THR A 19 -1.27 3.73 4.48
CA THR A 19 -1.39 2.33 4.89
C THR A 19 -0.65 1.41 3.94
N ILE A 20 -0.14 0.31 4.49
CA ILE A 20 0.36 -0.84 3.73
C ILE A 20 -0.48 -2.05 4.13
N GLU A 21 -1.11 -2.69 3.18
CA GLU A 21 -1.98 -3.85 3.38
C GLU A 21 -1.47 -5.04 2.57
N ALA A 22 -1.36 -6.22 3.17
CA ALA A 22 -1.08 -7.46 2.45
C ALA A 22 -2.36 -7.92 1.74
N VAL A 23 -2.30 -8.08 0.42
CA VAL A 23 -3.44 -8.52 -0.41
C VAL A 23 -3.31 -9.97 -0.88
N GLY A 24 -2.20 -10.64 -0.54
CA GLY A 24 -1.92 -12.04 -0.88
C GLY A 24 -0.92 -12.18 -2.03
N GLY A 25 -0.30 -13.36 -2.15
CA GLY A 25 0.65 -13.66 -3.23
C GLY A 25 1.84 -12.70 -3.30
N ASP A 26 2.40 -12.32 -2.14
CA ASP A 26 3.48 -11.32 -1.99
C ASP A 26 3.15 -9.93 -2.55
N LEU A 27 1.87 -9.63 -2.79
CA LEU A 27 1.42 -8.31 -3.19
C LEU A 27 0.97 -7.50 -1.97
N TYR A 28 1.29 -6.22 -2.03
CA TYR A 28 0.97 -5.24 -1.00
C TYR A 28 0.28 -4.05 -1.63
N ARG A 29 -0.79 -3.57 -1.01
CA ARG A 29 -1.49 -2.34 -1.38
C ARG A 29 -1.02 -1.21 -0.48
N VAL A 30 -0.54 -0.14 -1.10
CA VAL A 30 -0.18 1.10 -0.45
C VAL A 30 -1.27 2.11 -0.73
N CYS A 31 -1.87 2.71 0.29
CA CYS A 31 -2.82 3.81 0.15
C CYS A 31 -2.28 5.04 0.89
N ASP A 32 -2.49 6.24 0.34
CA ASP A 32 -2.25 7.49 1.08
C ASP A 32 -3.43 7.83 2.01
N GLY A 33 -3.29 8.90 2.80
CA GLY A 33 -4.36 9.40 3.67
C GLY A 33 -5.62 9.89 2.96
N SER A 34 -5.57 10.03 1.63
CA SER A 34 -6.71 10.39 0.76
C SER A 34 -7.29 9.18 0.01
N HIS A 35 -6.86 7.96 0.35
CA HIS A 35 -7.27 6.70 -0.26
C HIS A 35 -6.89 6.51 -1.75
N HIS A 36 -5.85 7.18 -2.25
CA HIS A 36 -5.24 6.79 -3.54
C HIS A 36 -4.33 5.60 -3.33
N CYS A 37 -4.54 4.53 -4.09
CA CYS A 37 -3.97 3.23 -3.76
C CYS A 37 -3.23 2.60 -4.93
N ARG A 38 -2.05 2.03 -4.67
CA ARG A 38 -1.28 1.27 -5.66
C ARG A 38 -0.86 -0.07 -5.08
N THR A 39 -0.97 -1.13 -5.88
CA THR A 39 -0.50 -2.47 -5.51
C THR A 39 0.89 -2.69 -6.09
N VAL A 40 1.83 -3.16 -5.26
CA VAL A 40 3.21 -3.44 -5.64
C VAL A 40 3.66 -4.81 -5.09
N PRO A 41 4.60 -5.49 -5.75
CA PRO A 41 5.16 -6.73 -5.23
C PRO A 41 6.19 -6.47 -4.12
N GLY A 42 6.08 -7.21 -3.03
CA GLY A 42 7.03 -7.20 -1.93
C GLY A 42 6.87 -6.02 -0.95
N LEU A 43 7.12 -6.31 0.33
CA LEU A 43 6.97 -5.34 1.41
C LEU A 43 7.95 -4.17 1.28
N TRP A 44 9.16 -4.41 0.76
CA TRP A 44 10.17 -3.37 0.56
C TRP A 44 9.70 -2.28 -0.40
N GLN A 45 9.16 -2.67 -1.57
CA GLN A 45 8.64 -1.69 -2.53
C GLN A 45 7.41 -0.97 -1.98
N ALA A 46 6.58 -1.65 -1.18
CA ALA A 46 5.44 -1.01 -0.54
C ALA A 46 5.88 0.08 0.45
N GLN A 47 6.91 -0.20 1.26
CA GLN A 47 7.47 0.77 2.20
C GLN A 47 8.10 1.95 1.46
N GLU A 48 8.89 1.70 0.41
CA GLU A 48 9.54 2.74 -0.37
C GLU A 48 8.51 3.65 -1.05
N LEU A 49 7.46 3.06 -1.62
CA LEU A 49 6.37 3.80 -2.24
C LEU A 49 5.62 4.69 -1.24
N ALA A 50 5.28 4.15 -0.05
CA ALA A 50 4.63 4.93 1.00
C ALA A 50 5.52 6.10 1.47
N HIS A 51 6.82 5.85 1.62
CA HIS A 51 7.79 6.86 2.02
C HIS A 51 7.93 7.97 0.97
N GLN A 52 8.04 7.60 -0.30
CA GLN A 52 8.13 8.56 -1.42
C GLN A 52 6.85 9.38 -1.58
N ALA A 53 5.67 8.74 -1.44
CA ALA A 53 4.37 9.42 -1.50
C ALA A 53 4.29 10.54 -0.47
N GLU A 54 4.71 10.25 0.76
CA GLU A 54 4.72 11.21 1.86
C GLU A 54 5.77 12.30 1.68
N LEU A 55 7.02 11.93 1.36
CA LEU A 55 8.11 12.91 1.16
C LEU A 55 7.81 13.89 0.03
N MET A 56 7.26 13.39 -1.07
CA MET A 56 6.99 14.19 -2.27
C MET A 56 5.60 14.84 -2.25
N HIS A 57 4.78 14.54 -1.24
CA HIS A 57 3.36 14.92 -1.19
C HIS A 57 2.61 14.55 -2.49
N ARG A 58 2.82 13.30 -2.94
CA ARG A 58 2.22 12.75 -4.16
C ARG A 58 1.42 11.49 -3.85
N HIS A 59 0.50 11.16 -4.74
CA HIS A 59 -0.28 9.93 -4.63
C HIS A 59 0.56 8.72 -5.05
N PRO A 60 0.38 7.53 -4.43
CA PRO A 60 1.11 6.32 -4.78
C PRO A 60 1.02 5.96 -6.28
N GLU A 61 -0.11 6.29 -6.91
CA GLU A 61 -0.38 6.05 -8.34
C GLU A 61 0.45 6.93 -9.29
N GLN A 62 1.01 8.04 -8.80
CA GLN A 62 1.77 9.02 -9.58
C GLN A 62 3.28 8.83 -9.48
N LEU A 63 3.73 7.89 -8.64
CA LEU A 63 5.13 7.57 -8.44
C LEU A 63 5.55 6.43 -9.38
N PRO A 64 6.84 6.37 -9.77
CA PRO A 64 7.36 5.33 -10.65
C PRO A 64 7.19 3.91 -10.05
#